data_AF-B8C646-F1
#
_entry.id   AF-B8C646-F1
#
_cell.length_a   1.000
_cell.length_b   1.000
_cell.length_c   1.000
_cell.angle_alpha   90.00
_cell.angle_beta   90.00
_cell.angle_gamma   90.00
#
_symmetry.space_group_name_H-M   'P 1'
#
loop_
_entity.id
_entity.type
_entity.pdbx_description
1 polymer ?
#
loop_
_entity_poly.entity_id
_entity_poly.type
_entity_poly.pdbx_seq_one_letter_code
_entity_poly.pdbx_strand_id
1 'polypeptide(L)'
;MATVLQPLIRANVAILSQKIALCDLMVARSSAEQAFIEFQTVCPVVGASVGQHFRHSMDHVELAALVASSAANTTDASHQLGVLHYDLRVRGGTLEKDMVESRKRLVDVMDIFHSLEKTETDEGTIVSSPITAYFNLTSDSSAEIGLPTTIGRELGFAAHHAIHHMAMVKVIATHTLGFEEGDLPNGFGRAPSTILFDQKLRTKSK
;
A
#
# COMPACT_ATOMS: atom_id res chain seq x y z
N MET A 1 -2.38 7.47 -26.06
CA MET A 1 -2.54 6.23 -25.26
C MET A 1 -3.49 6.53 -24.12
N ALA A 2 -4.36 5.60 -23.72
CA ALA A 2 -5.13 5.78 -22.49
C ALA A 2 -4.12 5.93 -21.33
N THR A 3 -4.25 7.00 -20.56
CA THR A 3 -3.31 7.30 -19.49
C THR A 3 -3.55 6.32 -18.33
N VAL A 4 -2.48 5.67 -17.85
CA VAL A 4 -2.58 4.62 -16.82
C VAL A 4 -2.44 5.17 -15.40
N LEU A 5 -2.15 6.46 -15.24
CA LEU A 5 -1.93 7.09 -13.94
C LEU A 5 -3.18 7.02 -13.06
N GLN A 6 -4.34 7.40 -13.60
CA GLN A 6 -5.60 7.39 -12.85
C GLN A 6 -5.97 5.99 -12.31
N PRO A 7 -5.93 4.90 -13.11
CA PRO A 7 -6.06 3.55 -12.58
C PRO A 7 -5.06 3.19 -11.47
N LEU A 8 -3.79 3.62 -11.59
CA LEU A 8 -2.75 3.34 -10.61
C LEU A 8 -2.99 4.08 -9.28
N ILE A 9 -3.43 5.35 -9.35
CA ILE A 9 -3.84 6.14 -8.19
C ILE A 9 -5.01 5.46 -7.49
N ARG A 10 -6.09 5.15 -8.23
CA ARG A 10 -7.28 4.47 -7.66
C ARG A 10 -6.94 3.15 -7.00
N ALA A 11 -6.02 2.37 -7.58
CA ALA A 11 -5.59 1.10 -6.99
C ALA A 11 -4.91 1.31 -5.63
N ASN A 12 -3.99 2.26 -5.51
CA ASN A 12 -3.31 2.56 -4.25
C ASN A 12 -4.28 3.15 -3.21
N VAL A 13 -5.12 4.12 -3.60
CA VAL A 13 -6.15 4.72 -2.73
C VAL A 13 -7.09 3.66 -2.17
N ALA A 14 -7.59 2.74 -3.00
CA ALA A 14 -8.47 1.66 -2.54
C ALA A 14 -7.83 0.76 -1.47
N ILE A 15 -6.51 0.56 -1.52
CA ILE A 15 -5.77 -0.21 -0.51
C ILE A 15 -5.63 0.59 0.78
N LEU A 16 -5.31 1.89 0.70
CA LEU A 16 -5.27 2.78 1.86
C LEU A 16 -6.64 2.86 2.55
N SER A 17 -7.73 2.94 1.78
CA SER A 17 -9.09 2.92 2.32
C SER A 17 -9.40 1.62 3.06
N GLN A 18 -8.96 0.46 2.56
CA GLN A 18 -9.13 -0.81 3.29
C GLN A 18 -8.38 -0.79 4.62
N LYS A 19 -7.15 -0.27 4.65
CA LYS A 19 -6.35 -0.16 5.88
C LYS A 19 -7.03 0.73 6.92
N ILE A 20 -7.51 1.90 6.49
CA ILE A 20 -8.25 2.84 7.35
C ILE A 20 -9.53 2.17 7.89
N ALA A 21 -10.30 1.50 7.03
CA ALA A 21 -11.50 0.80 7.44
C ALA A 21 -11.23 -0.28 8.49
N LEU A 22 -10.12 -1.02 8.39
CA LEU A 22 -9.74 -1.98 9.42
C LEU A 22 -9.43 -1.28 10.76
N CYS A 23 -8.65 -0.19 10.76
CA CYS A 23 -8.39 0.56 11.99
C CYS A 23 -9.70 1.00 12.66
N ASP A 24 -10.63 1.53 11.86
CA ASP A 24 -11.92 2.02 12.35
C ASP A 24 -12.78 0.86 12.91
N LEU A 25 -12.77 -0.30 12.25
CA LEU A 25 -13.45 -1.51 12.73
C LEU A 25 -12.85 -2.07 14.02
N MET A 26 -11.52 -2.07 14.16
CA MET A 26 -10.83 -2.51 15.38
C MET A 26 -11.24 -1.67 16.59
N VAL A 27 -11.30 -0.34 16.42
CA VAL A 27 -11.77 0.58 17.47
C VAL A 27 -13.26 0.36 17.76
N ALA A 28 -14.10 0.27 16.73
CA ALA A 28 -15.55 0.16 16.88
C ALA A 28 -15.98 -1.15 17.57
N ARG A 29 -15.27 -2.25 17.31
CA ARG A 29 -15.57 -3.56 17.90
C ARG A 29 -15.13 -3.68 19.35
N SER A 30 -14.09 -2.96 19.75
CA SER A 30 -13.45 -3.11 21.06
C SER A 30 -13.39 -1.77 21.80
N SER A 31 -12.19 -1.20 21.92
CA SER A 31 -11.92 0.15 22.42
C SER A 31 -10.64 0.66 21.75
N ALA A 32 -10.33 1.96 21.86
CA ALA A 32 -9.08 2.49 21.32
C ALA A 32 -7.85 1.83 21.96
N GLU A 33 -7.90 1.54 23.26
CA GLU A 33 -6.83 0.86 24.00
C GLU A 33 -6.66 -0.59 23.54
N GLN A 34 -7.77 -1.33 23.41
CA GLN A 34 -7.72 -2.72 22.97
C GLN A 34 -7.25 -2.81 21.50
N ALA A 35 -7.74 -1.92 20.63
CA ALA A 35 -7.30 -1.86 19.23
C ALA A 35 -5.80 -1.54 19.11
N PHE A 36 -5.25 -0.69 19.99
CA PHE A 36 -3.81 -0.42 20.06
C PHE A 36 -3.00 -1.69 20.38
N ILE A 37 -3.49 -2.55 21.29
CA ILE A 37 -2.87 -3.83 21.63
C ILE A 37 -3.01 -4.83 20.46
N GLU A 38 -4.20 -4.95 19.89
CA GLU A 38 -4.49 -5.85 18.76
C GLU A 38 -3.65 -5.52 17.53
N PHE A 39 -3.43 -4.24 17.23
CA PHE A 39 -2.61 -3.78 16.11
C PHE A 39 -1.17 -4.30 16.16
N GLN A 40 -0.68 -4.53 17.38
CA GLN A 40 0.68 -4.99 17.68
C GLN A 40 0.75 -6.50 17.90
N THR A 41 -0.41 -7.16 18.06
CA THR A 41 -0.47 -8.58 18.39
C THR A 41 0.02 -9.40 17.21
N VAL A 42 1.06 -10.20 17.45
CA VAL A 42 1.64 -11.08 16.43
C VAL A 42 0.71 -12.25 16.19
N CYS A 43 0.32 -12.45 14.94
CA CYS A 43 -0.39 -13.65 14.51
C CYS A 43 0.61 -14.82 14.41
N PRO A 44 0.41 -15.93 15.15
CA PRO A 44 1.33 -17.07 15.07
C PRO A 44 1.40 -17.73 13.69
N VAL A 45 0.30 -17.69 12.92
CA VAL A 45 0.22 -18.29 11.58
C VAL A 45 1.04 -17.49 10.56
N VAL A 46 1.01 -16.16 10.66
CA VAL A 46 1.68 -15.26 9.70
C VAL A 46 3.07 -14.83 10.19
N GLY A 47 3.32 -14.88 11.51
CA GLY A 47 4.57 -14.47 12.12
C GLY A 47 4.76 -12.95 12.24
N ALA A 48 3.70 -12.16 12.02
CA ALA A 48 3.72 -10.71 12.10
C ALA A 48 2.37 -10.14 12.58
N SER A 49 2.36 -8.88 13.02
CA SER A 49 1.15 -8.14 13.40
C SER A 49 0.56 -7.35 12.23
N VAL A 50 -0.65 -6.80 12.43
CA VAL A 50 -1.26 -5.85 11.49
C VAL A 50 -0.34 -4.65 11.27
N GLY A 51 0.18 -4.08 12.36
CA GLY A 51 1.07 -2.92 12.31
C GLY A 51 2.36 -3.17 11.51
N GLN A 52 2.96 -4.35 11.65
CA GLN A 52 4.16 -4.71 10.89
C GLN A 52 3.87 -4.82 9.38
N HIS A 53 2.75 -5.43 8.99
CA HIS A 53 2.33 -5.47 7.59
C HIS A 53 1.92 -4.10 7.03
N PHE A 54 1.25 -3.29 7.85
CA PHE A 54 0.88 -1.93 7.50
C PHE A 54 2.13 -1.11 7.20
N ARG A 55 3.08 -1.06 8.13
CA ARG A 55 4.35 -0.32 7.95
C ARG A 55 5.11 -0.82 6.74
N HIS A 56 5.32 -2.14 6.60
CA HIS A 56 6.10 -2.69 5.49
C HIS A 56 5.54 -2.30 4.12
N SER A 57 4.23 -2.44 3.92
CA SER A 57 3.59 -2.05 2.66
C SER A 57 3.45 -0.54 2.50
N MET A 58 3.28 0.22 3.59
CA MET A 58 3.24 1.68 3.55
C MET A 58 4.57 2.30 3.13
N ASP A 59 5.69 1.72 3.56
CA ASP A 59 7.01 2.19 3.11
C ASP A 59 7.10 2.16 1.57
N HIS A 60 6.44 1.20 0.90
CA HIS A 60 6.45 1.10 -0.56
C HIS A 60 5.47 2.07 -1.22
N VAL A 61 4.23 2.11 -0.70
CA VAL A 61 3.16 2.96 -1.24
C VAL A 61 3.51 4.44 -1.10
N GLU A 62 4.05 4.85 0.04
CA GLU A 62 4.44 6.24 0.29
C GLU A 62 5.60 6.68 -0.60
N LEU A 63 6.66 5.87 -0.72
CA LEU A 63 7.78 6.18 -1.61
C LEU A 63 7.33 6.33 -3.07
N ALA A 64 6.45 5.44 -3.55
CA ALA A 64 5.88 5.53 -4.89
C ALA A 64 4.98 6.77 -5.08
N ALA A 65 4.20 7.15 -4.07
CA ALA A 65 3.38 8.36 -4.10
C ALA A 65 4.23 9.63 -4.12
N LEU A 66 5.28 9.69 -3.30
CA LEU A 66 6.19 10.82 -3.20
C LEU A 66 6.94 11.05 -4.50
N VAL A 67 7.53 10.00 -5.12
CA VAL A 67 8.25 10.17 -6.38
C VAL A 67 7.32 10.60 -7.53
N ALA A 68 6.09 10.09 -7.56
CA ALA A 68 5.10 10.50 -8.55
C ALA A 68 4.66 11.96 -8.35
N SER A 69 4.46 12.38 -7.10
CA SER A 69 4.15 13.77 -6.75
C SER A 69 5.31 14.72 -7.08
N SER A 70 6.55 14.33 -6.80
CA SER A 70 7.73 15.11 -7.19
C SER A 70 7.84 15.26 -8.71
N ALA A 71 7.56 14.18 -9.48
CA ALA A 71 7.55 14.23 -10.93
C ALA A 71 6.44 15.12 -11.50
N ALA A 72 5.29 15.19 -10.84
CA ALA A 72 4.20 16.06 -11.26
C ALA A 72 4.51 17.55 -11.05
N ASN A 73 5.35 17.87 -10.06
CA ASN A 73 5.69 19.23 -9.67
C ASN A 73 7.02 19.74 -10.26
N THR A 74 7.77 18.90 -11.00
CA THR A 74 9.00 19.36 -11.68
C THR A 74 8.67 19.94 -13.05
N THR A 75 9.17 21.15 -13.31
CA THR A 75 9.12 21.79 -14.63
C THR A 75 10.43 21.64 -15.41
N ASP A 76 11.47 21.08 -14.77
CA ASP A 76 12.81 20.95 -15.33
C ASP A 76 13.10 19.49 -15.69
N ALA A 77 13.28 19.23 -16.99
CA ALA A 77 13.61 17.92 -17.54
C ALA A 77 15.04 17.46 -17.20
N SER A 78 15.88 18.34 -16.62
CA SER A 78 17.24 18.00 -16.17
C SER A 78 17.30 17.45 -14.74
N HIS A 79 16.18 17.46 -13.99
CA HIS A 79 16.14 16.89 -12.66
C HIS A 79 16.21 15.36 -12.72
N GLN A 80 17.24 14.79 -12.10
CA GLN A 80 17.30 13.34 -11.88
C GLN A 80 16.11 12.95 -10.99
N LEU A 81 15.11 12.32 -11.59
CA LEU A 81 13.96 11.78 -10.87
C LEU A 81 14.43 10.77 -9.82
N GLY A 82 13.75 10.76 -8.68
CA GLY A 82 14.23 10.15 -7.44
C GLY A 82 14.56 8.66 -7.55
N VAL A 83 15.56 8.22 -6.77
CA VAL A 83 15.84 6.81 -6.49
C VAL A 83 14.91 6.30 -5.39
N LEU A 84 14.46 5.06 -5.51
CA LEU A 84 13.63 4.42 -4.48
C LEU A 84 14.47 3.37 -3.74
N HIS A 85 14.58 3.50 -2.43
CA HIS A 85 15.24 2.50 -1.57
C HIS A 85 14.19 1.81 -0.72
N TYR A 86 13.69 0.67 -1.20
CA TYR A 86 12.55 0.01 -0.55
C TYR A 86 12.94 -0.75 0.72
N ASP A 87 14.21 -1.13 0.87
CA ASP A 87 14.70 -1.94 1.99
C ASP A 87 15.38 -1.15 3.11
N LEU A 88 15.64 0.14 2.91
CA LEU A 88 16.07 1.08 3.95
C LEU A 88 14.89 1.47 4.86
N ARG A 89 14.50 0.54 5.74
CA ARG A 89 13.28 0.65 6.57
C ARG A 89 13.61 0.77 8.06
N VAL A 90 12.83 1.59 8.76
CA VAL A 90 12.86 1.65 10.24
C VAL A 90 11.91 0.58 10.81
N ARG A 91 12.47 -0.48 11.39
CA ARG A 91 11.72 -1.58 12.03
C ARG A 91 11.60 -1.36 13.53
N GLY A 92 10.52 -1.86 14.15
CA GLY A 92 10.26 -1.70 15.58
C GLY A 92 9.86 -0.29 16.01
N GLY A 93 9.64 0.62 15.06
CA GLY A 93 9.30 2.02 15.31
C GLY A 93 7.80 2.27 15.54
N THR A 94 7.45 3.54 15.71
CA THR A 94 6.09 3.99 16.04
C THR A 94 5.05 3.55 15.00
N LEU A 95 5.37 3.57 13.70
CA LEU A 95 4.39 3.34 12.63
C LEU A 95 3.86 1.90 12.54
N GLU A 96 4.53 0.94 13.19
CA GLU A 96 4.04 -0.45 13.32
C GLU A 96 3.53 -0.78 14.73
N LYS A 97 3.62 0.16 15.67
CA LYS A 97 3.20 -0.02 17.07
C LYS A 97 2.00 0.83 17.43
N ASP A 98 1.93 2.05 16.91
CA ASP A 98 0.89 3.00 17.18
C ASP A 98 -0.08 3.04 16.00
N MET A 99 -1.28 2.51 16.21
CA MET A 99 -2.34 2.48 15.21
C MET A 99 -2.81 3.88 14.82
N VAL A 100 -2.80 4.85 15.75
CA VAL A 100 -3.24 6.22 15.49
C VAL A 100 -2.25 6.92 14.56
N GLU A 101 -0.95 6.84 14.86
CA GLU A 101 0.10 7.38 13.99
C GLU A 101 0.17 6.66 12.64
N SER A 102 -0.03 5.33 12.63
CA SER A 102 -0.13 4.56 11.39
C SER A 102 -1.33 5.03 10.56
N ARG A 103 -2.50 5.23 11.17
CA ARG A 103 -3.70 5.71 10.49
C ARG A 103 -3.52 7.13 9.95
N LYS A 104 -2.86 8.01 10.70
CA LYS A 104 -2.52 9.36 10.24
C LYS A 104 -1.66 9.32 8.97
N ARG A 105 -0.59 8.50 8.96
CA ARG A 105 0.24 8.27 7.77
C ARG A 105 -0.57 7.77 6.57
N LEU A 106 -1.58 6.91 6.78
CA LEU A 106 -2.45 6.46 5.69
C LEU A 106 -3.22 7.63 5.05
N VAL A 107 -3.76 8.52 5.87
CA VAL A 107 -4.51 9.71 5.41
C VAL A 107 -3.56 10.66 4.68
N ASP A 108 -2.41 10.96 5.27
CA ASP A 108 -1.42 11.87 4.65
C ASP A 108 -1.00 11.38 3.26
N VAL A 109 -0.75 10.07 3.08
CA VAL A 109 -0.39 9.50 1.77
C VAL A 109 -1.58 9.47 0.82
N MET A 110 -2.80 9.27 1.32
CA MET A 110 -4.02 9.35 0.50
C MET A 110 -4.20 10.77 -0.05
N ASP A 111 -3.90 11.80 0.75
CA ASP A 111 -3.96 13.21 0.31
C ASP A 111 -2.93 13.52 -0.79
N ILE A 112 -1.75 12.89 -0.76
CA ILE A 112 -0.77 12.98 -1.86
C ILE A 112 -1.37 12.43 -3.16
N PHE A 113 -2.00 11.25 -3.11
CA PHE A 113 -2.65 10.65 -4.28
C PHE A 113 -3.80 11.50 -4.82
N HIS A 114 -4.63 12.05 -3.93
CA HIS A 114 -5.74 12.93 -4.31
C HIS A 114 -5.24 14.25 -4.91
N SER A 115 -4.08 14.74 -4.47
CA SER A 115 -3.43 15.90 -5.07
C SER A 115 -2.89 15.57 -6.46
N LEU A 116 -2.26 14.40 -6.62
CA LEU A 116 -1.74 13.90 -7.90
C LEU A 116 -2.84 13.73 -8.96
N GLU A 117 -4.03 13.24 -8.56
CA GLU A 117 -5.20 13.09 -9.44
C GLU A 117 -5.67 14.42 -10.05
N LYS A 118 -5.41 15.54 -9.35
CA LYS A 118 -5.81 16.89 -9.77
C LYS A 118 -4.73 17.65 -10.55
N THR A 119 -3.58 17.03 -10.79
CA THR A 119 -2.47 17.71 -11.49
C THR A 119 -2.78 17.89 -12.96
N GLU A 120 -2.42 19.05 -13.52
CA GLU A 120 -2.57 19.35 -14.95
C GLU A 120 -1.38 18.83 -15.79
N THR A 121 -0.38 18.24 -15.15
CA THR A 121 0.80 17.66 -15.79
C THR A 121 0.40 16.50 -16.69
N ASP A 122 1.06 16.37 -17.85
CA ASP A 122 0.83 15.25 -18.76
C ASP A 122 1.05 13.91 -18.03
N GLU A 123 -0.03 13.15 -17.82
CA GLU A 123 0.02 11.88 -17.09
C GLU A 123 0.98 10.89 -17.75
N GLY A 124 1.12 10.94 -19.08
CA GLY A 124 2.06 10.14 -19.85
C GLY A 124 3.50 10.38 -19.40
N THR A 125 3.89 11.64 -19.26
CA THR A 125 5.20 12.07 -18.78
C THR A 125 5.51 11.54 -17.38
N ILE A 126 4.56 11.60 -16.44
CA ILE A 126 4.74 11.07 -15.09
C ILE A 126 4.97 9.56 -15.15
N VAL A 127 4.09 8.79 -15.81
CA VAL A 127 4.19 7.31 -15.75
C VAL A 127 5.40 6.75 -16.47
N SER A 128 5.88 7.42 -17.53
CA SER A 128 7.07 6.99 -18.30
C SER A 128 8.39 7.48 -17.71
N SER A 129 8.34 8.35 -16.71
CA SER A 129 9.53 8.92 -16.06
C SER A 129 10.44 7.80 -15.53
N PRO A 130 11.70 7.71 -16.02
CA PRO A 130 12.63 6.67 -15.63
C PRO A 130 13.18 6.94 -14.22
N ILE A 131 13.27 5.88 -13.42
CA ILE A 131 13.86 5.91 -12.08
C ILE A 131 14.61 4.59 -11.82
N THR A 132 15.32 4.52 -10.70
CA THR A 132 15.97 3.28 -10.23
C THR A 132 15.41 2.89 -8.88
N ALA A 133 14.95 1.64 -8.75
CA ALA A 133 14.50 1.06 -7.49
C ALA A 133 15.55 0.08 -6.95
N TYR A 134 15.90 0.22 -5.67
CA TYR A 134 16.92 -0.54 -4.97
C TYR A 134 16.28 -1.52 -3.98
N PHE A 135 16.81 -2.75 -3.98
CA PHE A 135 16.33 -3.86 -3.16
C PHE A 135 17.49 -4.72 -2.64
N ASN A 136 17.36 -5.25 -1.43
CA ASN A 136 18.15 -6.37 -0.93
C ASN A 136 17.50 -7.70 -1.38
N LEU A 137 17.88 -8.19 -2.56
CA LEU A 137 17.28 -9.41 -3.14
C LEU A 137 17.92 -10.73 -2.68
N THR A 138 19.12 -10.67 -2.11
CA THR A 138 19.85 -11.83 -1.60
C THR A 138 20.31 -11.58 -0.17
N SER A 139 20.49 -12.65 0.61
CA SER A 139 20.93 -12.59 2.01
C SER A 139 22.43 -12.81 2.20
N ASP A 140 23.15 -13.11 1.12
CA ASP A 140 24.61 -13.31 1.11
C ASP A 140 25.40 -11.99 0.95
N SER A 141 24.70 -10.88 0.71
CA SER A 141 25.27 -9.54 0.61
C SER A 141 24.34 -8.51 1.27
N SER A 142 24.93 -7.48 1.88
CA SER A 142 24.19 -6.31 2.37
C SER A 142 23.97 -5.25 1.28
N ALA A 143 24.57 -5.41 0.10
CA ALA A 143 24.45 -4.46 -0.99
C ALA A 143 23.05 -4.51 -1.64
N GLU A 144 22.41 -3.35 -1.76
CA GLU A 144 21.20 -3.21 -2.56
C GLU A 144 21.51 -3.35 -4.06
N ILE A 145 20.61 -3.99 -4.80
CA ILE A 145 20.63 -4.12 -6.25
C ILE A 145 19.67 -3.08 -6.84
N GLY A 146 20.22 -2.17 -7.65
CA GLY A 146 19.43 -1.18 -8.39
C GLY A 146 18.85 -1.76 -9.69
N LEU A 147 17.55 -1.64 -9.86
CA LEU A 147 16.81 -2.07 -11.04
C LEU A 147 16.23 -0.85 -11.78
N PRO A 148 16.55 -0.64 -13.06
CA PRO A 148 15.89 0.38 -13.87
C PRO A 148 14.39 0.12 -13.98
N THR A 149 13.58 1.16 -13.82
CA THR A 149 12.11 1.07 -13.83
C THR A 149 11.49 2.43 -14.20
N THR A 150 10.17 2.55 -14.14
CA THR A 150 9.44 3.82 -14.31
C THR A 150 8.48 4.07 -13.14
N ILE A 151 8.10 5.33 -12.92
CA ILE A 151 7.14 5.70 -11.87
C ILE A 151 5.82 4.91 -12.01
N GLY A 152 5.29 4.79 -13.24
CA GLY A 152 4.06 4.02 -13.47
C GLY A 152 4.20 2.55 -13.08
N ARG A 153 5.37 1.95 -13.33
CA ARG A 153 5.66 0.58 -12.91
C ARG A 153 5.75 0.47 -11.39
N GLU A 154 6.41 1.40 -10.72
CA GLU A 154 6.56 1.37 -9.26
C GLU A 154 5.26 1.64 -8.51
N LEU A 155 4.38 2.51 -9.02
CA LEU A 155 3.01 2.67 -8.51
C LEU A 155 2.21 1.36 -8.60
N GLY A 156 2.39 0.60 -9.68
CA GLY A 156 1.76 -0.71 -9.87
C GLY A 156 2.36 -1.78 -8.97
N PHE A 157 3.69 -1.79 -8.81
CA PHE A 157 4.40 -2.66 -7.88
C PHE A 157 3.95 -2.42 -6.44
N ALA A 158 3.93 -1.16 -5.99
CA ALA A 158 3.48 -0.80 -4.65
C ALA A 158 2.04 -1.25 -4.38
N ALA A 159 1.13 -1.05 -5.33
CA ALA A 159 -0.25 -1.52 -5.21
C ALA A 159 -0.33 -3.06 -5.10
N HIS A 160 0.37 -3.79 -5.99
CA HIS A 160 0.36 -5.26 -5.97
C HIS A 160 0.98 -5.82 -4.68
N HIS A 161 2.10 -5.23 -4.23
CA HIS A 161 2.77 -5.59 -2.99
C HIS A 161 1.90 -5.32 -1.76
N ALA A 162 1.22 -4.18 -1.74
CA ALA A 162 0.30 -3.85 -0.65
C ALA A 162 -0.95 -4.74 -0.66
N ILE A 163 -1.48 -5.15 -1.82
CA ILE A 163 -2.55 -6.18 -1.92
C ILE A 163 -2.10 -7.49 -1.28
N HIS A 164 -0.88 -7.96 -1.56
CA HIS A 164 -0.33 -9.16 -0.93
C HIS A 164 -0.31 -9.02 0.61
N HIS A 165 0.14 -7.88 1.13
CA HIS A 165 0.12 -7.63 2.56
C HIS A 165 -1.29 -7.51 3.13
N MET A 166 -2.25 -6.96 2.40
CA MET A 166 -3.65 -6.93 2.84
C MET A 166 -4.28 -8.33 2.89
N ALA A 167 -3.84 -9.27 2.04
CA ALA A 167 -4.25 -10.66 2.15
C ALA A 167 -3.73 -11.29 3.46
N MET A 168 -2.49 -10.99 3.86
CA MET A 168 -1.95 -11.42 5.17
C MET A 168 -2.68 -10.75 6.33
N VAL A 169 -2.95 -9.45 6.24
CA VAL A 169 -3.76 -8.73 7.24
C VAL A 169 -5.15 -9.34 7.38
N LYS A 170 -5.79 -9.77 6.29
CA LYS A 170 -7.07 -10.49 6.37
C LYS A 170 -6.94 -11.76 7.21
N VAL A 171 -5.89 -12.55 7.01
CA VAL A 171 -5.64 -13.75 7.82
C VAL A 171 -5.46 -13.39 9.29
N ILE A 172 -4.73 -12.31 9.60
CA ILE A 172 -4.54 -11.85 10.99
C ILE A 172 -5.88 -11.43 11.61
N ALA A 173 -6.66 -10.64 10.87
CA ALA A 173 -7.96 -10.16 11.32
C ALA A 173 -8.88 -11.33 11.67
N THR A 174 -8.95 -12.35 10.82
CA THR A 174 -9.88 -13.47 11.02
C THR A 174 -9.38 -14.54 11.99
N HIS A 175 -8.08 -14.84 11.99
CA HIS A 175 -7.53 -15.95 12.80
C HIS A 175 -6.93 -15.54 14.13
N THR A 176 -6.59 -14.27 14.33
CA THR A 176 -5.97 -13.80 15.57
C THR A 176 -6.81 -12.74 16.25
N LEU A 177 -7.40 -11.83 15.49
CA LEU A 177 -8.21 -10.77 16.06
C LEU A 177 -9.68 -11.19 16.21
N GLY A 178 -10.12 -12.31 15.61
CA GLY A 178 -11.49 -12.82 15.78
C GLY A 178 -12.56 -12.07 14.98
N PHE A 179 -12.19 -11.38 13.90
CA PHE A 179 -13.17 -10.88 12.92
C PHE A 179 -13.75 -12.04 12.11
N GLU A 180 -15.03 -11.99 11.79
CA GLU A 180 -15.63 -12.82 10.76
C GLU A 180 -15.45 -12.18 9.37
N GLU A 181 -15.54 -12.97 8.30
CA GLU A 181 -15.42 -12.41 6.94
C GLU A 181 -16.52 -11.38 6.63
N GLY A 182 -17.69 -11.51 7.27
CA GLY A 182 -18.80 -10.56 7.15
C GLY A 182 -18.58 -9.21 7.85
N ASP A 183 -17.65 -9.14 8.81
CA ASP A 183 -17.32 -7.90 9.52
C ASP A 183 -16.43 -6.99 8.66
N LEU A 184 -15.67 -7.58 7.74
CA LEU A 184 -14.69 -6.88 6.92
C LEU A 184 -15.36 -6.26 5.68
N PRO A 185 -14.81 -5.14 5.15
CA PRO A 185 -15.31 -4.55 3.92
C PRO A 185 -15.35 -5.57 2.77
N ASN A 186 -16.33 -5.44 1.88
CA ASN A 186 -16.41 -6.33 0.72
C ASN A 186 -15.13 -6.24 -0.12
N GLY A 187 -14.53 -7.39 -0.42
CA GLY A 187 -13.28 -7.46 -1.17
C GLY A 187 -12.02 -7.18 -0.35
N PHE A 188 -12.13 -7.00 0.98
CA PHE A 188 -10.98 -6.78 1.86
C PHE A 188 -9.91 -7.87 1.69
N GLY A 189 -8.67 -7.45 1.47
CA GLY A 189 -7.53 -8.36 1.29
C GLY A 189 -7.62 -9.27 0.06
N ARG A 190 -8.49 -8.96 -0.91
CA ARG A 190 -8.63 -9.72 -2.16
C ARG A 190 -8.04 -8.96 -3.33
N ALA A 191 -7.37 -9.66 -4.23
CA ALA A 191 -6.89 -9.08 -5.47
C ALA A 191 -8.09 -8.70 -6.37
N PRO A 192 -8.04 -7.55 -7.07
CA PRO A 192 -9.09 -7.14 -8.00
C PRO A 192 -9.41 -8.18 -9.08
N SER A 193 -8.40 -8.90 -9.58
CA SER A 193 -8.57 -9.98 -10.56
C SER A 193 -9.46 -11.11 -10.03
N THR A 194 -9.32 -11.47 -8.75
CA THR A 194 -10.17 -12.48 -8.10
C THR A 194 -11.61 -11.99 -7.97
N ILE A 195 -11.81 -10.73 -7.59
CA ILE A 195 -13.15 -10.13 -7.47
C ILE A 195 -13.85 -10.13 -8.85
N LEU A 196 -13.14 -9.71 -9.90
CA LEU A 196 -13.67 -9.71 -11.27
C LEU A 196 -14.02 -11.11 -11.77
N PHE A 197 -13.22 -12.12 -11.40
CA PHE A 197 -13.51 -13.53 -11.73
C PHE A 197 -14.80 -14.01 -11.07
N ASP A 198 -14.97 -13.78 -9.77
CA ASP A 198 -16.17 -14.16 -9.02
C ASP A 198 -17.43 -13.48 -9.56
N GLN A 199 -17.34 -12.20 -9.91
CA GLN A 199 -18.43 -11.45 -10.52
C GLN A 199 -18.87 -12.08 -11.84
N LYS A 200 -17.91 -12.48 -12.69
CA LYS A 200 -18.19 -13.18 -13.96
C LYS A 200 -18.82 -14.56 -13.75
N LEU A 201 -18.47 -15.28 -12.68
CA LEU A 201 -19.13 -16.54 -12.37
C LEU A 201 -20.58 -16.32 -11.92
N ARG A 202 -20.83 -15.32 -11.09
CA ARG A 202 -22.18 -14.99 -10.60
C ARG A 202 -23.14 -14.54 -11.71
N THR A 203 -22.64 -13.87 -12.74
CA THR A 203 -23.47 -13.45 -13.89
C THR A 203 -23.76 -14.58 -14.87
N LYS A 204 -22.94 -15.63 -14.91
CA LYS A 204 -23.19 -16.84 -15.74
C LYS A 204 -24.17 -17.82 -15.11
N SER A 205 -24.38 -17.76 -13.80
CA SER A 205 -25.30 -18.62 -13.06
C SER A 205 -26.70 -18.01 -12.86
N LYS A 206 -26.97 -16.84 -13.44
CA LYS A 206 -28.29 -16.19 -13.51
C LYS A 206 -28.80 -16.23 -14.94
#